data_AF-A0A2H6N0X0-F1
#
_entry.id   AF-A0A2H6N0X0-F1
#
_cell.length_a   1.000
_cell.length_b   1.000
_cell.length_c   1.000
_cell.angle_alpha   90.00
_cell.angle_beta   90.00
_cell.angle_gamma   90.00
#
_symmetry.space_group_name_H-M   'P 1'
#
loop_
_entity.id
_entity.type
_entity.pdbx_description
1 polymer ?
#
loop_
_entity_poly.entity_id
_entity_poly.type
_entity_poly.pdbx_seq_one_letter_code
_entity_poly.pdbx_strand_id
1 'polypeptide(L)'
;MEVERRKLVEENLSSRVIATIQAARRPSTCRIYNATWKAFRTWCNKKGTDHMAPSLGELLEFLQDGLDKGLSPNTLRRQVAALATVITWQGYKSISHHPRIRSFLRGATNLRPKTIHRYPTWDLNKVLGALT
;
A
#
# COMPACT_ATOMS: atom_id res chain seq x y z
N MET A 1 -0.60 -13.79 6.65
CA MET A 1 -0.45 -14.02 5.19
C MET A 1 0.46 -15.22 4.96
N GLU A 2 0.22 -16.04 3.94
CA GLU A 2 1.02 -17.26 3.77
C GLU A 2 2.49 -16.97 3.46
N VAL A 3 2.77 -15.97 2.62
CA VAL A 3 4.15 -15.67 2.24
C VAL A 3 4.97 -15.07 3.39
N GLU A 4 4.36 -14.19 4.18
CA GLU A 4 4.96 -13.72 5.43
C GLU A 4 5.18 -14.88 6.42
N ARG A 5 4.23 -15.82 6.54
CA ARG A 5 4.37 -17.00 7.41
C ARG A 5 5.60 -17.80 7.04
N ARG A 6 5.79 -18.08 5.73
CA ARG A 6 6.96 -18.82 5.23
C ARG A 6 8.27 -18.14 5.60
N LYS A 7 8.36 -16.81 5.38
CA LYS A 7 9.54 -16.04 5.77
C LYS A 7 9.85 -16.11 7.27
N LEU A 8 8.83 -15.98 8.11
CA LEU A 8 9.01 -16.08 9.57
C LEU A 8 9.41 -17.50 10.02
N VAL A 9 8.98 -18.54 9.31
CA VAL A 9 9.46 -19.92 9.53
C VAL A 9 10.94 -20.05 9.15
N GLU A 10 11.36 -19.44 8.04
CA GLU A 10 12.77 -19.39 7.62
C GLU A 10 13.65 -18.62 8.63
N GLU A 11 13.07 -17.65 9.34
CA GLU A 11 13.71 -16.95 10.48
C GLU A 11 13.74 -17.79 11.78
N ASN A 12 13.39 -19.09 11.73
CA ASN A 12 13.34 -20.03 12.86
C ASN A 12 12.38 -19.62 13.99
N LEU A 13 11.30 -18.89 13.67
CA LEU A 13 10.27 -18.54 14.67
C LEU A 13 9.26 -19.68 14.85
N SER A 14 8.79 -19.88 16.09
CA SER A 14 7.80 -20.90 16.39
C SER A 14 6.42 -20.57 15.80
N SER A 15 5.64 -21.61 15.48
CA SER A 15 4.29 -21.46 14.92
C SER A 15 3.36 -20.60 15.78
N ARG A 16 3.50 -20.69 17.13
CA ARG A 16 2.76 -19.88 18.10
C ARG A 16 3.14 -18.41 18.02
N VAL A 17 4.43 -18.08 17.96
CA VAL A 17 4.93 -16.70 17.82
C VAL A 17 4.45 -16.12 16.49
N ILE A 18 4.53 -16.88 15.40
CA ILE A 18 4.05 -16.46 14.08
C ILE A 18 2.54 -16.17 14.10
N ALA A 19 1.75 -17.02 14.75
CA ALA A 19 0.31 -16.79 14.88
C ALA A 19 0.02 -15.46 15.61
N THR A 20 0.75 -15.16 16.69
CA THR A 20 0.63 -13.88 17.42
C THR A 20 1.06 -12.68 16.57
N ILE A 21 2.18 -12.78 15.83
CA ILE A 21 2.62 -11.73 14.89
C ILE A 21 1.56 -11.48 13.81
N GLN A 22 0.93 -12.54 13.29
CA GLN A 22 -0.12 -12.41 12.29
C GLN A 22 -1.42 -11.85 12.86
N ALA A 23 -1.73 -12.15 14.12
CA ALA A 23 -2.89 -11.62 14.84
C ALA A 23 -2.81 -10.10 15.08
N ALA A 24 -1.63 -9.48 14.95
CA ALA A 24 -1.48 -8.03 14.99
C ALA A 24 -2.30 -7.29 13.91
N ARG A 25 -2.76 -8.00 12.87
CA ARG A 25 -3.58 -7.43 11.79
C ARG A 25 -4.97 -8.06 11.77
N ARG A 26 -5.97 -7.21 11.58
CA ARG A 26 -7.36 -7.65 11.37
C ARG A 26 -7.47 -8.55 10.13
N PRO A 27 -8.38 -9.55 10.11
CA PRO A 27 -8.58 -10.44 8.95
C PRO A 27 -8.85 -9.70 7.64
N SER A 28 -9.57 -8.57 7.68
CA SER A 28 -9.81 -7.72 6.51
C SER A 28 -8.52 -7.15 5.92
N THR A 29 -7.61 -6.68 6.76
CA THR A 29 -6.28 -6.19 6.35
C THR A 29 -5.44 -7.32 5.76
N CYS A 30 -5.46 -8.51 6.36
CA CYS A 30 -4.78 -9.69 5.83
C CYS A 30 -5.26 -10.07 4.42
N ARG A 31 -6.57 -10.02 4.15
CA ARG A 31 -7.13 -10.27 2.81
C ARG A 31 -6.59 -9.26 1.79
N ILE A 32 -6.57 -7.98 2.16
CA ILE A 32 -6.02 -6.92 1.30
C ILE A 32 -4.54 -7.16 1.02
N TYR A 33 -3.74 -7.50 2.04
CA TYR A 33 -2.31 -7.70 1.84
C TYR A 33 -2.04 -8.95 0.97
N ASN A 34 -2.77 -10.05 1.17
CA ASN A 34 -2.68 -11.24 0.31
C ASN A 34 -3.02 -10.89 -1.16
N ALA A 35 -4.07 -10.09 -1.37
CA ALA A 35 -4.46 -9.64 -2.72
C ALA A 35 -3.37 -8.76 -3.36
N THR A 36 -2.79 -7.83 -2.59
CA THR A 36 -1.65 -7.03 -3.04
C THR A 36 -0.47 -7.91 -3.43
N TRP A 37 -0.11 -8.88 -2.60
CA TRP A 37 1.02 -9.77 -2.89
C TRP A 37 0.79 -10.60 -4.16
N LYS A 38 -0.43 -11.11 -4.35
CA LYS A 38 -0.81 -11.83 -5.58
C LYS A 38 -0.69 -10.93 -6.81
N ALA A 39 -1.15 -9.68 -6.71
CA ALA A 39 -1.04 -8.70 -7.80
C ALA A 39 0.43 -8.38 -8.12
N PHE A 40 1.26 -8.19 -7.10
CA PHE A 40 2.69 -7.94 -7.23
C PHE A 40 3.42 -9.12 -7.88
N ARG A 41 3.21 -10.35 -7.39
CA ARG A 41 3.79 -11.56 -8.02
C ARG A 41 3.37 -11.70 -9.48
N THR A 42 2.11 -11.44 -9.80
CA THR A 42 1.62 -11.50 -11.18
C THR A 42 2.31 -10.45 -12.05
N TRP A 43 2.54 -9.25 -11.51
CA TRP A 43 3.26 -8.18 -12.19
C TRP A 43 4.73 -8.55 -12.43
N CYS A 44 5.43 -9.08 -11.41
CA CYS A 44 6.81 -9.56 -11.54
C CYS A 44 6.93 -10.65 -12.59
N ASN A 45 6.04 -11.64 -12.58
CA ASN A 45 6.02 -12.72 -13.58
C ASN A 45 5.86 -12.18 -15.01
N LYS A 46 5.07 -11.12 -15.21
CA LYS A 46 4.89 -10.48 -16.52
C LYS A 46 6.13 -9.71 -16.98
N LYS A 47 6.88 -9.15 -16.04
CA LYS A 47 8.10 -8.37 -16.32
C LYS A 47 9.37 -9.24 -16.33
N GLY A 48 9.28 -10.51 -15.92
CA GLY A 48 10.42 -11.42 -15.80
C GLY A 48 11.31 -11.13 -14.60
N THR A 49 10.76 -10.54 -13.53
CA THR A 49 11.51 -10.07 -12.37
C THR A 49 11.29 -10.96 -11.15
N ASP A 50 12.24 -10.96 -10.21
CA ASP A 50 12.07 -11.69 -8.95
C ASP A 50 11.14 -10.94 -7.99
N HIS A 51 10.11 -11.64 -7.52
CA HIS A 51 9.14 -11.12 -6.57
C HIS A 51 9.62 -11.18 -5.12
N MET A 52 10.65 -11.98 -4.81
CA MET A 52 11.21 -12.07 -3.45
C MET A 52 12.27 -11.01 -3.19
N ALA A 53 13.06 -10.64 -4.20
CA ALA A 53 14.09 -9.62 -4.11
C ALA A 53 14.01 -8.58 -5.24
N PRO A 54 12.91 -7.80 -5.35
CA PRO A 54 12.79 -6.77 -6.37
C PRO A 54 13.76 -5.62 -6.12
N SER A 55 14.32 -5.07 -7.20
CA SER A 55 15.06 -3.82 -7.19
C SER A 55 14.16 -2.62 -6.90
N LEU A 56 14.76 -1.49 -6.52
CA LEU A 56 14.00 -0.27 -6.19
C LEU A 56 13.25 0.25 -7.41
N GLY A 57 13.86 0.14 -8.59
CA GLY A 57 13.26 0.53 -9.86
C GLY A 57 12.01 -0.30 -10.13
N GLU A 58 12.09 -1.62 -10.05
CA GLU A 58 10.94 -2.50 -10.30
C GLU A 58 9.79 -2.24 -9.34
N LEU A 59 10.09 -1.99 -8.06
CA LEU A 59 9.06 -1.63 -7.10
C LEU A 59 8.38 -0.30 -7.45
N LEU A 60 9.15 0.72 -7.86
CA LEU A 60 8.61 2.00 -8.29
C LEU A 60 7.78 1.87 -9.57
N GLU A 61 8.23 1.07 -10.54
CA GLU A 61 7.51 0.76 -11.77
C GLU A 61 6.17 0.05 -11.48
N PHE A 62 6.15 -0.90 -10.53
CA PHE A 62 4.89 -1.51 -10.09
C PHE A 62 3.91 -0.49 -9.50
N LEU A 63 4.42 0.44 -8.69
CA LEU A 63 3.58 1.49 -8.10
C LEU A 63 3.12 2.51 -9.15
N GLN A 64 3.96 2.81 -10.15
CA GLN A 64 3.64 3.67 -11.29
C GLN A 64 2.53 3.05 -12.14
N ASP A 65 2.64 1.77 -12.51
CA ASP A 65 1.57 1.02 -13.19
C ASP A 65 0.25 1.06 -12.40
N GLY A 66 0.34 0.99 -11.08
CA GLY A 66 -0.83 1.12 -10.19
C GLY A 66 -1.43 2.53 -10.25
N LEU A 67 -0.58 3.56 -10.20
CA LEU A 67 -1.01 4.95 -10.33
C LEU A 67 -1.68 5.18 -11.69
N ASP A 68 -1.09 4.73 -12.79
CA ASP A 68 -1.62 4.90 -14.15
C ASP A 68 -2.99 4.22 -14.32
N LYS A 69 -3.19 3.07 -13.65
CA LYS A 69 -4.50 2.38 -13.58
C LYS A 69 -5.57 3.07 -12.73
N GLY A 70 -5.30 4.26 -12.19
CA GLY A 70 -6.29 5.00 -11.40
C GLY A 70 -6.23 4.74 -9.89
N LEU A 71 -5.25 3.99 -9.38
CA LEU A 71 -5.19 3.73 -7.93
C LEU A 71 -4.95 5.04 -7.16
N SER A 72 -5.66 5.18 -6.03
CA SER A 72 -5.50 6.32 -5.15
C SER A 72 -4.12 6.27 -4.47
N PRO A 73 -3.52 7.42 -4.10
CA PRO A 73 -2.29 7.46 -3.32
C PRO A 73 -2.38 6.70 -2.00
N ASN A 74 -3.57 6.62 -1.39
CA ASN A 74 -3.78 5.83 -0.17
C ASN A 74 -3.70 4.32 -0.43
N THR A 75 -4.21 3.89 -1.59
CA THR A 75 -4.09 2.50 -2.03
C THR A 75 -2.63 2.13 -2.27
N LEU A 76 -1.85 3.00 -2.92
CA LEU A 76 -0.41 2.79 -3.15
C LEU A 76 0.36 2.69 -1.83
N ARG A 77 0.09 3.56 -0.85
CA ARG A 77 0.67 3.46 0.51
C ARG A 77 0.38 2.10 1.15
N ARG A 78 -0.86 1.62 1.02
CA ARG A 78 -1.28 0.32 1.55
C ARG A 78 -0.59 -0.83 0.83
N GLN A 79 -0.33 -0.71 -0.47
CA GLN A 79 0.44 -1.70 -1.21
C GLN A 79 1.88 -1.76 -0.70
N VAL A 80 2.54 -0.61 -0.53
CA VAL A 80 3.89 -0.54 0.05
C VAL A 80 3.93 -1.18 1.44
N ALA A 81 2.97 -0.87 2.30
CA ALA A 81 2.88 -1.46 3.64
C ALA A 81 2.69 -2.98 3.63
N ALA A 82 1.95 -3.51 2.64
CA ALA A 82 1.79 -4.95 2.45
C ALA A 82 3.07 -5.62 1.94
N LEU A 83 3.78 -4.99 1.00
CA LEU A 83 5.05 -5.49 0.49
C LEU A 83 6.14 -5.47 1.57
N ALA A 84 6.13 -4.45 2.44
CA ALA A 84 7.06 -4.30 3.54
C ALA A 84 6.98 -5.39 4.63
N THR A 85 5.93 -6.21 4.65
CA THR A 85 5.87 -7.36 5.58
C THR A 85 6.66 -8.56 5.07
N VAL A 86 7.01 -8.60 3.78
CA VAL A 86 7.71 -9.73 3.15
C VAL A 86 9.08 -9.30 2.66
N ILE A 87 9.17 -8.16 1.97
CA ILE A 87 10.42 -7.68 1.37
C ILE A 87 11.13 -6.78 2.40
N THR A 88 12.40 -7.09 2.64
CA THR A 88 13.31 -6.34 3.52
C THR A 88 14.34 -5.61 2.66
N TRP A 89 14.61 -4.34 2.98
CA TRP A 89 15.61 -3.54 2.26
C TRP A 89 16.85 -3.33 3.12
N GLN A 90 18.03 -3.61 2.57
CA GLN A 90 19.29 -3.38 3.29
C GLN A 90 19.40 -1.91 3.73
N GLY A 91 19.75 -1.69 5.00
CA GLY A 91 19.95 -0.36 5.56
C GLY A 91 18.68 0.39 5.98
N TYR A 92 17.48 -0.14 5.74
CA TYR A 92 16.22 0.51 6.14
C TYR A 92 15.34 -0.42 6.98
N LYS A 93 14.71 0.16 8.02
CA LYS A 93 13.73 -0.55 8.87
C LYS A 93 12.51 -1.08 8.11
N SER A 94 12.15 -0.43 6.99
CA SER A 94 11.00 -0.80 6.16
C SER A 94 11.11 -0.15 4.77
N ILE A 95 10.55 -0.78 3.75
CA ILE A 95 10.44 -0.23 2.38
C ILE A 95 9.81 1.17 2.39
N SER A 96 8.82 1.38 3.26
CA SER A 96 8.11 2.67 3.40
C SER A 96 9.04 3.84 3.78
N HIS A 97 10.19 3.55 4.40
CA HIS A 97 11.15 4.56 4.84
C HIS A 97 12.17 4.92 3.77
N HIS A 98 12.20 4.20 2.64
CA HIS A 98 13.12 4.50 1.56
C HIS A 98 12.80 5.88 0.95
N PRO A 99 13.78 6.80 0.81
CA PRO A 99 13.53 8.18 0.39
C PRO A 99 12.82 8.29 -0.96
N ARG A 100 13.17 7.43 -1.92
CA ARG A 100 12.54 7.39 -3.25
C ARG A 100 11.07 6.96 -3.20
N ILE A 101 10.72 5.99 -2.35
CA ILE A 101 9.33 5.54 -2.16
C ILE A 101 8.50 6.68 -1.53
N ARG A 102 9.07 7.36 -0.53
CA ARG A 102 8.41 8.51 0.11
C ARG A 102 8.19 9.66 -0.88
N SER A 103 9.20 9.99 -1.69
CA SER A 103 9.09 11.02 -2.74
C SER A 103 8.06 10.63 -3.81
N PHE A 104 8.04 9.37 -4.24
CA PHE A 104 7.05 8.87 -5.18
C PHE A 104 5.62 9.00 -4.64
N LEU A 105 5.36 8.53 -3.42
CA LEU A 105 4.03 8.62 -2.79
C LEU A 105 3.59 10.08 -2.56
N ARG A 106 4.54 10.98 -2.29
CA ARG A 106 4.30 12.42 -2.25
C ARG A 106 3.92 12.95 -3.63
N GLY A 107 4.68 12.60 -4.67
CA GLY A 107 4.38 12.93 -6.07
C GLY A 107 2.99 12.46 -6.50
N ALA A 108 2.66 11.19 -6.25
CA ALA A 108 1.34 10.63 -6.53
C ALA A 108 0.21 11.39 -5.83
N THR A 109 0.44 11.87 -4.60
CA THR A 109 -0.54 12.68 -3.86
C THR A 109 -0.71 14.08 -4.45
N ASN A 110 0.38 14.69 -4.92
CA ASN A 110 0.35 16.00 -5.56
C ASN A 110 -0.33 15.96 -6.93
N LEU A 111 -0.08 14.90 -7.71
CA LEU A 111 -0.70 14.70 -9.02
C LEU A 111 -2.18 14.34 -8.92
N ARG A 112 -2.60 13.70 -7.84
CA ARG A 112 -4.00 13.32 -7.57
C ARG A 112 -4.42 13.81 -6.19
N PRO A 113 -4.65 15.13 -6.03
CA PRO A 113 -5.17 15.66 -4.79
C PRO A 113 -6.52 15.01 -4.49
N LYS A 114 -6.80 14.78 -3.21
CA LYS A 114 -8.12 14.27 -2.81
C LYS A 114 -9.16 15.30 -3.22
N THR A 115 -10.18 14.89 -3.96
CA THR A 115 -11.35 15.73 -4.21
C THR A 115 -12.03 15.99 -2.88
N ILE A 116 -11.94 17.22 -2.39
CA ILE A 116 -12.65 17.67 -1.19
C ILE A 116 -14.00 18.21 -1.67
N HIS A 117 -15.07 17.47 -1.40
CA HIS A 117 -16.42 17.98 -1.61
C HIS A 117 -16.68 19.07 -0.55
N ARG A 118 -16.50 20.33 -0.94
CA ARG A 118 -16.87 21.47 -0.12
C ARG A 118 -18.36 21.71 -0.33
N TYR A 119 -19.16 21.43 0.69
CA TYR A 119 -20.53 21.93 0.71
C TYR A 119 -20.48 23.45 0.80
N PRO A 120 -21.38 24.18 0.12
CA PRO A 120 -21.51 25.61 0.37
C PRO A 120 -21.78 25.81 1.86
N THR A 121 -21.16 26.83 2.45
CA THR A 121 -21.61 27.37 3.74
C THR A 121 -22.95 28.06 3.47
N TRP A 122 -24.01 27.27 3.34
CA TRP A 122 -25.34 27.80 3.17
C TRP A 122 -25.70 28.59 4.42
N ASP A 123 -26.02 29.86 4.22
CA ASP A 123 -26.65 30.69 5.22
C ASP A 123 -28.15 30.36 5.19
N LEU A 124 -28.60 29.61 6.19
CA LEU A 124 -29.97 29.10 6.29
C LEU A 124 -31.01 30.23 6.16
N ASN A 125 -30.72 31.42 6.70
CA ASN A 125 -31.62 32.56 6.63
C ASN A 125 -31.73 33.09 5.19
N LYS A 126 -30.65 33.07 4.41
CA LYS A 126 -30.68 33.46 3.00
C LYS A 126 -31.49 32.47 2.14
N VAL A 127 -31.41 31.17 2.45
CA VAL A 127 -32.19 30.15 1.72
C VAL A 127 -33.67 30.30 2.00
N LEU A 128 -34.03 30.46 3.27
CA LEU A 128 -35.42 30.61 3.68
C LEU A 128 -36.05 31.90 3.12
N GLY A 129 -35.30 33.00 3.08
CA GLY A 129 -35.76 34.26 2.50
C GLY A 129 -36.00 34.24 0.98
N ALA A 130 -35.41 33.29 0.24
CA ALA A 130 -35.62 33.15 -1.20
C ALA A 130 -36.81 32.23 -1.58
N LEU A 131 -37.43 31.58 -0.60
CA LEU A 131 -38.57 30.66 -0.76
C LEU A 131 -39.91 31.27 -0.31
N THR A 132 -39.89 32.51 0.18
CA THR A 132 -41.07 33.27 0.62
C THR A 132 -41.35 34.37 -0.38
#